data_AF-A0A2G6HEY3-F1
#
_entry.id   AF-A0A2G6HEY3-F1
#
_cell.length_a   1.000
_cell.length_b   1.000
_cell.length_c   1.000
_cell.angle_alpha   90.00
_cell.angle_beta   90.00
_cell.angle_gamma   90.00
#
_symmetry.space_group_name_H-M   'P 1'
#
loop_
_entity.id
_entity.type
_entity.pdbx_description
1 polymer ?
#
loop_
_entity_poly.entity_id
_entity_poly.type
_entity_poly.pdbx_seq_one_letter_code
_entity_poly.pdbx_strand_id
1 'polypeptide(L)'
;MSDAGLAAAQEKMREAGVVAGAIQTFSHYYRQLESGVTGIIAEDDITPMDDPVMLDQLKVDDDQARDAIGKTVIIKLNGGLGTSMGLDKAKSLLQVRDGKTFLDIIVDQVMAARAKYGVQIPLLFMNSFRTREESLEVLAKYPELPVAGLPLDFIQNQEPKLRADDLTPVRWLADRTLEWCPPGHGDLYNALLGSGILNQLIDAGYRYACASNGDNLGAGPDATIAGWFASSGAPYA
;
A
#
# COMPACT_ATOMS: atom_id res chain seq x y z
N MET A 1 14.39 -22.63 21.39
CA MET A 1 15.35 -21.54 21.10
C MET A 1 14.67 -20.41 20.31
N SER A 2 13.82 -20.76 19.35
CA SER A 2 12.91 -19.86 18.63
C SER A 2 12.09 -18.92 19.51
N ASP A 3 11.54 -19.36 20.65
CA ASP A 3 10.74 -18.49 21.53
C ASP A 3 11.50 -17.24 22.01
N ALA A 4 12.80 -17.41 22.30
CA ALA A 4 13.66 -16.30 22.67
C ALA A 4 13.93 -15.38 21.46
N GLY A 5 14.09 -15.95 20.27
CA GLY A 5 14.22 -15.21 19.01
C GLY A 5 12.98 -14.38 18.68
N LEU A 6 11.79 -14.99 18.79
CA LEU A 6 10.51 -14.30 18.63
C LEU A 6 10.32 -13.19 19.67
N ALA A 7 10.59 -13.46 20.94
CA ALA A 7 10.48 -12.45 21.99
C ALA A 7 11.42 -11.25 21.72
N ALA A 8 12.66 -11.51 21.31
CA ALA A 8 13.61 -10.47 20.93
C ALA A 8 13.16 -9.67 19.69
N ALA A 9 12.58 -10.34 18.68
CA ALA A 9 12.04 -9.68 17.49
C ALA A 9 10.85 -8.79 17.84
N GLN A 10 9.91 -9.29 18.63
CA GLN A 10 8.77 -8.52 19.10
C GLN A 10 9.20 -7.30 19.91
N GLU A 11 10.17 -7.45 20.82
CA GLU A 11 10.66 -6.33 21.61
C GLU A 11 11.31 -5.27 20.74
N LYS A 12 12.19 -5.69 19.81
CA LYS A 12 12.80 -4.79 18.83
C LYS A 12 11.76 -4.04 18.00
N MET A 13 10.67 -4.70 17.59
CA MET A 13 9.55 -4.07 16.88
C MET A 13 8.79 -3.06 17.75
N ARG A 14 8.53 -3.37 19.03
CA ARG A 14 7.90 -2.42 19.97
C ARG A 14 8.76 -1.19 20.19
N GLU A 15 10.06 -1.37 20.41
CA GLU A 15 11.03 -0.27 20.57
C GLU A 15 11.08 0.63 19.33
N ALA A 16 10.90 0.04 18.15
CA ALA A 16 10.85 0.76 16.88
C ALA A 16 9.47 1.37 16.55
N GLY A 17 8.49 1.26 17.45
CA GLY A 17 7.15 1.84 17.27
C GLY A 17 6.27 1.10 16.25
N VAL A 18 6.58 -0.15 15.92
CA VAL A 18 5.78 -0.96 15.00
C VAL A 18 4.42 -1.28 15.64
N VAL A 19 3.35 -1.17 14.86
CA VAL A 19 1.99 -1.28 15.38
C VAL A 19 1.67 -2.72 15.81
N ALA A 20 0.82 -2.86 16.83
CA ALA A 20 0.53 -4.16 17.44
C ALA A 20 0.02 -5.21 16.44
N GLY A 21 -0.82 -4.82 15.47
CA GLY A 21 -1.31 -5.71 14.41
C GLY A 21 -0.19 -6.25 13.52
N ALA A 22 0.80 -5.43 13.19
CA ALA A 22 1.97 -5.86 12.43
C ALA A 22 2.87 -6.80 13.25
N ILE A 23 3.03 -6.55 14.56
CA ILE A 23 3.76 -7.46 15.46
C ILE A 23 3.06 -8.83 15.55
N GLN A 24 1.73 -8.85 15.62
CA GLN A 24 0.95 -10.10 15.62
C GLN A 24 1.09 -10.84 14.28
N THR A 25 1.00 -10.12 13.17
CA THR A 25 1.18 -10.67 11.82
C THR A 25 2.57 -11.28 11.66
N PHE A 26 3.62 -10.56 12.04
CA PHE A 26 4.99 -11.07 12.07
C PHE A 26 5.11 -12.31 12.96
N SER A 27 4.52 -12.29 14.15
CA SER A 27 4.57 -13.43 15.08
C SER A 27 3.90 -14.67 14.50
N HIS A 28 2.80 -14.50 13.76
CA HIS A 28 2.12 -15.58 13.06
C HIS A 28 3.03 -16.21 11.99
N TYR A 29 3.64 -15.38 11.13
CA TYR A 29 4.54 -15.87 10.08
C TYR A 29 5.85 -16.45 10.63
N TYR A 30 6.35 -15.92 11.74
CA TYR A 30 7.49 -16.50 12.46
C TYR A 30 7.21 -17.96 12.86
N ARG A 31 6.02 -18.25 13.38
CA ARG A 31 5.62 -19.61 13.77
C ARG A 31 5.44 -20.53 12.56
N GLN A 32 4.90 -20.00 11.46
CA GLN A 32 4.83 -20.74 10.20
C GLN A 32 6.22 -21.12 9.68
N LEU A 33 7.15 -20.16 9.69
CA LEU A 33 8.54 -20.38 9.29
C LEU A 33 9.20 -21.44 10.18
N GLU A 34 8.99 -21.37 11.50
CA GLU A 34 9.47 -22.36 12.46
C GLU A 34 8.92 -23.76 12.18
N SER A 35 7.66 -23.88 11.77
CA SER A 35 7.05 -25.17 11.41
C SER A 35 7.41 -25.64 9.99
N GLY A 36 8.30 -24.93 9.28
CA GLY A 36 8.77 -25.30 7.95
C GLY A 36 7.83 -24.92 6.81
N VAL A 37 6.82 -24.08 7.05
CA VAL A 37 5.97 -23.55 5.99
C VAL A 37 6.78 -22.58 5.13
N THR A 38 6.78 -22.83 3.82
CA THR A 38 7.59 -22.08 2.85
C THR A 38 6.80 -21.01 2.10
N GLY A 39 5.47 -21.07 2.15
CA GLY A 39 4.59 -20.24 1.31
C GLY A 39 4.49 -20.71 -0.15
N ILE A 40 5.05 -21.88 -0.49
CA ILE A 40 4.89 -22.48 -1.81
C ILE A 40 3.45 -22.98 -1.97
N ILE A 41 2.85 -22.66 -3.11
CA ILE A 41 1.56 -23.20 -3.57
C ILE A 41 1.87 -24.09 -4.76
N ALA A 42 1.60 -25.40 -4.68
CA ALA A 42 1.87 -26.32 -5.77
C ALA A 42 0.80 -26.20 -6.86
N GLU A 43 1.16 -26.53 -8.11
CA GLU A 43 0.21 -26.54 -9.24
C GLU A 43 -0.97 -27.48 -8.96
N ASP A 44 -0.72 -28.62 -8.31
CA ASP A 44 -1.75 -29.59 -7.94
C ASP A 44 -2.72 -29.08 -6.84
N ASP A 45 -2.38 -27.99 -6.15
CA ASP A 45 -3.21 -27.38 -5.09
C ASP A 45 -4.15 -26.28 -5.63
N ILE A 46 -4.07 -25.94 -6.92
CA ILE A 46 -4.84 -24.86 -7.54
C ILE A 46 -5.59 -25.34 -8.79
N THR A 47 -6.58 -24.55 -9.18
CA THR A 47 -7.34 -24.76 -10.42
C THR A 47 -7.46 -23.44 -11.18
N PRO A 48 -7.45 -23.46 -12.53
CA PRO A 48 -7.59 -22.24 -13.31
C PRO A 48 -8.96 -21.57 -13.09
N MET A 49 -8.98 -20.24 -13.21
CA MET A 49 -10.21 -19.45 -13.25
C MET A 49 -10.51 -19.09 -14.70
N ASP A 50 -11.44 -19.81 -15.32
CA ASP A 50 -11.63 -19.76 -16.78
C ASP A 50 -12.50 -18.60 -17.28
N ASP A 51 -13.42 -18.07 -16.47
CA ASP A 51 -14.42 -17.07 -16.89
C ASP A 51 -14.50 -15.89 -15.92
N PRO A 52 -13.48 -15.01 -15.89
CA PRO A 52 -13.52 -13.80 -15.07
C PRO A 52 -14.48 -12.77 -15.66
N VAL A 53 -15.10 -11.99 -14.78
CA VAL A 53 -15.90 -10.83 -15.19
C VAL A 53 -14.98 -9.81 -15.88
N MET A 54 -15.31 -9.45 -17.11
CA MET A 54 -14.48 -8.55 -17.91
C MET A 54 -14.95 -7.09 -17.80
N LEU A 55 -13.99 -6.16 -17.79
CA LEU A 55 -14.26 -4.72 -17.65
C LEU A 55 -15.18 -4.17 -18.77
N ASP A 56 -15.02 -4.65 -20.00
CA ASP A 56 -15.82 -4.22 -21.16
C ASP A 56 -17.27 -4.74 -21.13
N GLN A 57 -17.58 -5.69 -20.26
CA GLN A 57 -18.92 -6.21 -20.03
C GLN A 57 -19.67 -5.43 -18.95
N LEU A 58 -18.98 -4.60 -18.17
CA LEU A 58 -19.58 -3.88 -17.06
C LEU A 58 -20.54 -2.80 -17.56
N LYS A 59 -21.76 -2.82 -17.03
CA LYS A 59 -22.76 -1.78 -17.25
C LYS A 59 -23.08 -1.13 -15.92
N VAL A 60 -22.70 0.13 -15.79
CA VAL A 60 -22.87 0.93 -14.57
C VAL A 60 -23.52 2.23 -15.00
N ASP A 61 -24.57 2.62 -14.30
CA ASP A 61 -25.23 3.90 -14.51
C ASP A 61 -24.30 5.06 -14.13
N ASP A 62 -24.36 6.18 -14.87
CA ASP A 62 -23.44 7.31 -14.67
C ASP A 62 -23.56 7.92 -13.27
N ASP A 63 -24.77 8.00 -12.70
CA ASP A 63 -24.97 8.54 -11.35
C ASP A 63 -24.43 7.57 -10.30
N GLN A 64 -24.59 6.26 -10.52
CA GLN A 64 -24.01 5.23 -9.66
C GLN A 64 -22.48 5.25 -9.70
N ALA A 65 -21.89 5.36 -10.90
CA ALA A 65 -20.46 5.45 -11.10
C ALA A 65 -19.88 6.69 -10.38
N ARG A 66 -20.56 7.83 -10.54
CA ARG A 66 -20.20 9.10 -9.90
C ARG A 66 -20.30 9.05 -8.37
N ASP A 67 -21.38 8.49 -7.83
CA ASP A 67 -21.54 8.34 -6.38
C ASP A 67 -20.47 7.41 -5.79
N ALA A 68 -20.20 6.28 -6.45
CA ALA A 68 -19.22 5.31 -5.98
C ALA A 68 -17.79 5.85 -6.00
N ILE A 69 -17.37 6.51 -7.09
CA ILE A 69 -16.03 7.10 -7.17
C ILE A 69 -15.85 8.24 -6.15
N GLY A 70 -16.91 8.99 -5.84
CA GLY A 70 -16.90 10.00 -4.78
C GLY A 70 -16.76 9.43 -3.37
N LYS A 71 -17.05 8.14 -3.16
CA LYS A 71 -16.85 7.40 -1.91
C LYS A 71 -15.57 6.55 -1.90
N THR A 72 -14.71 6.72 -2.90
CA THR A 72 -13.49 5.92 -3.09
C THR A 72 -12.24 6.73 -2.76
N VAL A 73 -11.33 6.15 -1.96
CA VAL A 73 -9.95 6.65 -1.81
C VAL A 73 -9.02 5.93 -2.78
N ILE A 74 -8.08 6.66 -3.38
CA ILE A 74 -7.00 6.08 -4.19
C ILE A 74 -5.77 5.93 -3.32
N ILE A 75 -5.21 4.73 -3.26
CA ILE A 75 -4.00 4.43 -2.49
C ILE A 75 -2.92 3.94 -3.47
N LYS A 76 -1.77 4.61 -3.44
CA LYS A 76 -0.60 4.23 -4.25
C LYS A 76 0.48 3.63 -3.38
N LEU A 77 0.88 2.40 -3.72
CA LEU A 77 1.96 1.69 -3.05
C LEU A 77 3.29 2.30 -3.50
N ASN A 78 4.00 2.95 -2.59
CA ASN A 78 5.18 3.76 -2.87
C ASN A 78 6.33 3.48 -1.88
N GLY A 79 6.35 2.30 -1.27
CA GLY A 79 7.39 1.91 -0.31
C GLY A 79 8.67 1.37 -0.94
N GLY A 80 8.60 0.94 -2.21
CA GLY A 80 9.70 0.29 -2.93
C GLY A 80 10.75 1.27 -3.46
N LEU A 81 12.01 0.86 -3.37
CA LEU A 81 13.14 1.54 -4.01
C LEU A 81 13.38 0.98 -5.42
N GLY A 82 13.88 1.81 -6.31
CA GLY A 82 14.32 1.41 -7.66
C GLY A 82 15.66 0.67 -7.69
N THR A 83 16.03 -0.09 -6.63
CA THR A 83 17.37 -0.68 -6.47
C THR A 83 17.74 -1.65 -7.60
N SER A 84 16.79 -2.45 -8.09
CA SER A 84 17.01 -3.33 -9.26
C SER A 84 17.30 -2.56 -10.54
N MET A 85 16.90 -1.28 -10.60
CA MET A 85 17.17 -0.36 -11.70
C MET A 85 18.40 0.54 -11.42
N GLY A 86 19.15 0.28 -10.34
CA GLY A 86 20.34 1.06 -9.97
C GLY A 86 20.03 2.41 -9.32
N LEU A 87 18.86 2.55 -8.67
CA LEU A 87 18.42 3.79 -8.05
C LEU A 87 18.30 3.64 -6.54
N ASP A 88 18.84 4.63 -5.82
CA ASP A 88 18.76 4.73 -4.36
C ASP A 88 17.51 5.50 -3.87
N LYS A 89 16.63 5.90 -4.80
CA LYS A 89 15.43 6.73 -4.55
C LYS A 89 14.13 5.98 -4.81
N ALA A 90 13.02 6.58 -4.40
CA ALA A 90 11.68 6.10 -4.71
C ALA A 90 11.47 5.99 -6.23
N LYS A 91 10.97 4.84 -6.70
CA LYS A 91 10.75 4.60 -8.14
C LYS A 91 9.77 5.59 -8.76
N SER A 92 8.81 6.08 -7.97
CA SER A 92 7.80 7.04 -8.40
C SER A 92 8.36 8.41 -8.80
N LEU A 93 9.59 8.73 -8.41
CA LEU A 93 10.27 9.99 -8.73
C LEU A 93 11.01 9.95 -10.07
N LEU A 94 10.99 8.81 -10.76
CA LEU A 94 11.57 8.72 -12.10
C LEU A 94 10.72 9.46 -13.10
N GLN A 95 11.39 10.24 -13.96
CA GLN A 95 10.75 10.85 -15.11
C GLN A 95 10.27 9.78 -16.08
N VAL A 96 9.03 9.92 -16.52
CA VAL A 96 8.37 8.99 -17.45
C VAL A 96 8.17 9.66 -18.79
N ARG A 97 7.58 10.86 -18.80
CA ARG A 97 7.24 11.55 -20.04
C ARG A 97 7.13 13.06 -19.82
N ASP A 98 7.59 13.83 -20.79
CA ASP A 98 7.44 15.30 -20.85
C ASP A 98 7.90 16.00 -19.56
N GLY A 99 8.99 15.50 -18.95
CA GLY A 99 9.56 16.00 -17.70
C GLY A 99 8.78 15.64 -16.44
N LYS A 100 7.66 14.91 -16.55
CA LYS A 100 6.83 14.45 -15.43
C LYS A 100 7.28 13.11 -14.90
N THR A 101 7.27 12.99 -13.58
CA THR A 101 7.50 11.73 -12.86
C THR A 101 6.25 10.87 -12.80
N PHE A 102 6.35 9.62 -12.32
CA PHE A 102 5.16 8.82 -12.04
C PHE A 102 4.22 9.53 -11.05
N LEU A 103 4.80 10.13 -10.00
CA LEU A 103 4.04 10.84 -8.97
C LEU A 103 3.28 12.03 -9.56
N ASP A 104 3.91 12.82 -10.43
CA ASP A 104 3.25 13.95 -11.11
C ASP A 104 2.06 13.47 -11.97
N ILE A 105 2.25 12.37 -12.72
CA ILE A 105 1.19 11.81 -13.58
C ILE A 105 0.02 11.26 -12.74
N ILE A 106 0.30 10.60 -11.61
CA ILE A 106 -0.74 10.12 -10.68
C ILE A 106 -1.55 11.29 -10.13
N VAL A 107 -0.89 12.39 -9.74
CA VAL A 107 -1.59 13.60 -9.28
C VAL A 107 -2.50 14.13 -10.37
N ASP A 108 -1.99 14.29 -11.60
CA ASP A 108 -2.79 14.75 -12.73
C ASP A 108 -4.02 13.86 -12.99
N GLN A 109 -3.87 12.53 -12.90
CA GLN A 109 -4.97 11.58 -13.07
C GLN A 109 -6.08 11.78 -12.03
N VAL A 110 -5.71 11.96 -10.75
CA VAL A 110 -6.67 12.21 -9.68
C VAL A 110 -7.33 13.58 -9.84
N MET A 111 -6.56 14.62 -10.16
CA MET A 111 -7.10 15.97 -10.36
C MET A 111 -8.06 16.03 -11.55
N ALA A 112 -7.74 15.34 -12.65
CA ALA A 112 -8.63 15.20 -13.80
C ALA A 112 -9.93 14.46 -13.43
N ALA A 113 -9.85 13.39 -12.63
CA ALA A 113 -11.02 12.66 -12.16
C ALA A 113 -11.90 13.51 -11.22
N ARG A 114 -11.30 14.26 -10.28
CA ARG A 114 -12.01 15.21 -9.41
C ARG A 114 -12.79 16.22 -10.24
N ALA A 115 -12.15 16.81 -11.25
CA ALA A 115 -12.79 17.77 -12.16
C ALA A 115 -13.90 17.14 -13.00
N LYS A 116 -13.66 15.96 -13.59
CA LYS A 116 -14.61 15.25 -14.45
C LYS A 116 -15.91 14.91 -13.72
N TYR A 117 -15.80 14.37 -12.50
CA TYR A 117 -16.96 13.86 -11.76
C TYR A 117 -17.50 14.87 -10.73
N GLY A 118 -16.78 15.97 -10.47
CA GLY A 118 -17.17 16.97 -9.46
C GLY A 118 -17.24 16.36 -8.06
N VAL A 119 -16.23 15.56 -7.70
CA VAL A 119 -16.11 14.88 -6.40
C VAL A 119 -14.71 15.06 -5.82
N GLN A 120 -14.59 14.91 -4.50
CA GLN A 120 -13.29 14.90 -3.82
C GLN A 120 -12.81 13.45 -3.69
N ILE A 121 -11.72 13.12 -4.38
CA ILE A 121 -11.09 11.79 -4.33
C ILE A 121 -9.78 11.92 -3.54
N PRO A 122 -9.67 11.41 -2.31
CA PRO A 122 -8.41 11.42 -1.58
C PRO A 122 -7.37 10.57 -2.32
N LEU A 123 -6.14 11.07 -2.35
CA LEU A 123 -4.98 10.34 -2.86
C LEU A 123 -4.01 10.14 -1.69
N LEU A 124 -3.78 8.89 -1.34
CA LEU A 124 -2.85 8.49 -0.29
C LEU A 124 -1.68 7.72 -0.88
N PHE A 125 -0.49 7.99 -0.38
CA PHE A 125 0.70 7.21 -0.68
C PHE A 125 1.10 6.36 0.53
N MET A 126 1.19 5.05 0.33
CA MET A 126 1.82 4.17 1.30
C MET A 126 3.32 4.20 1.08
N ASN A 127 4.00 5.07 1.82
CA ASN A 127 5.44 5.26 1.75
C ASN A 127 6.17 4.29 2.69
N SER A 128 7.48 4.18 2.51
CA SER A 128 8.39 3.64 3.52
C SER A 128 9.19 4.76 4.15
N PHE A 129 9.92 4.43 5.22
CA PHE A 129 10.91 5.35 5.81
C PHE A 129 11.98 5.82 4.83
N ARG A 130 12.15 5.14 3.68
CA ARG A 130 13.11 5.51 2.64
C ARG A 130 12.52 6.37 1.53
N THR A 131 11.20 6.43 1.39
CA THR A 131 10.54 7.11 0.25
C THR A 131 9.71 8.32 0.65
N ARG A 132 9.36 8.46 1.93
CA ARG A 132 8.44 9.50 2.43
C ARG A 132 8.89 10.92 2.12
N GLU A 133 10.09 11.28 2.56
CA GLU A 133 10.56 12.67 2.54
C GLU A 133 10.58 13.23 1.12
N GLU A 134 11.25 12.53 0.21
CA GLU A 134 11.34 12.94 -1.20
C GLU A 134 9.95 12.94 -1.88
N SER A 135 9.06 12.01 -1.52
CA SER A 135 7.70 12.00 -2.07
C SER A 135 6.89 13.21 -1.61
N LEU A 136 6.93 13.55 -0.33
CA LEU A 136 6.21 14.71 0.22
C LEU A 136 6.77 16.04 -0.31
N GLU A 137 8.08 16.13 -0.55
CA GLU A 137 8.70 17.31 -1.18
C GLU A 137 8.13 17.55 -2.59
N VAL A 138 7.96 16.50 -3.39
CA VAL A 138 7.34 16.64 -4.71
C VAL A 138 5.85 16.97 -4.59
N LEU A 139 5.12 16.33 -3.67
CA LEU A 139 3.69 16.58 -3.46
C LEU A 139 3.40 18.01 -3.00
N ALA A 140 4.34 18.68 -2.33
CA ALA A 140 4.21 20.07 -1.91
C ALA A 140 4.01 21.06 -3.07
N LYS A 141 4.32 20.66 -4.32
CA LYS A 141 4.04 21.45 -5.53
C LYS A 141 2.54 21.56 -5.84
N TYR A 142 1.70 20.73 -5.22
CA TYR A 142 0.26 20.60 -5.49
C TYR A 142 -0.57 20.98 -4.25
N PRO A 143 -0.70 22.28 -3.91
CA PRO A 143 -1.42 22.74 -2.72
C PRO A 143 -2.92 22.38 -2.72
N GLU A 144 -3.49 22.07 -3.88
CA GLU A 144 -4.88 21.66 -4.06
C GLU A 144 -5.12 20.14 -3.90
N LEU A 145 -4.05 19.35 -3.80
CA LEU A 145 -4.15 17.91 -3.66
C LEU A 145 -4.72 17.47 -2.29
N PRO A 146 -4.30 18.03 -1.13
CA PRO A 146 -4.79 17.63 0.18
C PRO A 146 -6.31 17.74 0.31
N VAL A 147 -6.92 16.71 0.88
CA VAL A 147 -8.33 16.74 1.32
C VAL A 147 -8.34 17.09 2.80
N ALA A 148 -9.18 18.05 3.20
CA ALA A 148 -9.24 18.52 4.58
C ALA A 148 -9.46 17.36 5.57
N GLY A 149 -8.62 17.29 6.60
CA GLY A 149 -8.69 16.25 7.62
C GLY A 149 -8.04 14.91 7.23
N LEU A 150 -7.45 14.79 6.04
CA LEU A 150 -6.73 13.59 5.60
C LEU A 150 -5.27 13.93 5.25
N PRO A 151 -4.30 13.10 5.64
CA PRO A 151 -2.91 13.25 5.19
C PRO A 151 -2.78 12.86 3.71
N LEU A 152 -1.62 13.14 3.10
CA LEU A 152 -1.28 12.64 1.77
C LEU A 152 -0.60 11.27 1.81
N ASP A 153 -0.17 10.83 2.99
CA ASP A 153 0.63 9.62 3.12
C ASP A 153 0.43 8.91 4.46
N PHE A 154 0.88 7.67 4.48
CA PHE A 154 1.15 6.92 5.68
C PHE A 154 2.33 5.97 5.45
N ILE A 155 2.91 5.53 6.56
CA ILE A 155 4.14 4.75 6.53
C ILE A 155 3.80 3.29 6.76
N GLN A 156 4.23 2.43 5.84
CA GLN A 156 4.24 0.99 6.05
C GLN A 156 5.17 0.62 7.20
N ASN A 157 4.88 -0.48 7.88
CA ASN A 157 5.68 -1.02 8.96
C ASN A 157 7.05 -1.52 8.48
N GLN A 158 7.87 -1.93 9.43
CA GLN A 158 9.14 -2.60 9.22
C GLN A 158 9.22 -3.83 10.13
N GLU A 159 9.88 -4.87 9.65
CA GLU A 159 10.12 -6.10 10.39
C GLU A 159 11.63 -6.40 10.47
N PRO A 160 12.10 -6.99 11.57
CA PRO A 160 13.50 -7.34 11.69
C PRO A 160 13.82 -8.53 10.79
N LYS A 161 14.91 -8.44 10.04
CA LYS A 161 15.48 -9.62 9.37
C LYS A 161 15.89 -10.64 10.42
N LEU A 162 15.67 -11.91 10.12
CA LEU A 162 16.02 -13.02 11.00
C LEU A 162 17.25 -13.74 10.48
N ARG A 163 18.06 -14.29 11.40
CA ARG A 163 19.14 -15.20 11.04
C ARG A 163 18.55 -16.54 10.59
N ALA A 164 19.08 -17.11 9.51
CA ALA A 164 18.53 -18.32 8.90
C ALA A 164 18.71 -19.60 9.74
N ASP A 165 19.69 -19.60 10.64
CA ASP A 165 20.10 -20.76 11.45
C ASP A 165 19.43 -20.81 12.83
N ASP A 166 19.09 -19.67 13.45
CA ASP A 166 18.48 -19.63 14.79
C ASP A 166 17.22 -18.76 14.92
N LEU A 167 16.79 -18.10 13.84
CA LEU A 167 15.63 -17.21 13.80
C LEU A 167 15.68 -16.06 14.83
N THR A 168 16.87 -15.65 15.27
CA THR A 168 17.05 -14.43 16.08
C THR A 168 17.13 -13.20 15.17
N PRO A 169 16.77 -12.00 15.64
CA PRO A 169 16.93 -10.76 14.88
C PRO A 169 18.40 -10.51 14.49
N VAL A 170 18.63 -10.17 13.23
CA VAL A 170 19.96 -9.78 12.73
C VAL A 170 20.45 -8.53 13.46
N ARG A 171 21.76 -8.54 13.78
CA ARG A 171 22.50 -7.39 14.29
C ARG A 171 23.58 -6.99 13.28
N TRP A 172 23.55 -5.74 12.84
CA TRP A 172 24.49 -5.17 11.88
C TRP A 172 24.99 -3.80 12.35
N LEU A 173 26.12 -3.78 13.06
CA LEU A 173 26.62 -2.57 13.73
C LEU A 173 27.02 -1.45 12.77
N ALA A 174 27.50 -1.79 11.57
CA ALA A 174 27.94 -0.81 10.59
C ALA A 174 26.79 0.03 10.03
N ASP A 175 25.59 -0.55 9.94
CA ASP A 175 24.37 0.14 9.52
C ASP A 175 23.12 -0.55 10.08
N ARG A 176 22.55 0.02 11.14
CA ARG A 176 21.36 -0.53 11.80
C ARG A 176 20.13 -0.57 10.90
N THR A 177 20.07 0.24 9.84
CA THR A 177 18.95 0.24 8.89
C THR A 177 18.89 -1.05 8.06
N LEU A 178 20.01 -1.78 7.94
CA LEU A 178 20.07 -3.05 7.22
C LEU A 178 19.51 -4.22 8.02
N GLU A 179 19.26 -4.04 9.32
CA GLU A 179 18.61 -5.04 10.18
C GLU A 179 17.10 -5.17 9.92
N TRP A 180 16.53 -4.27 9.11
CA TRP A 180 15.10 -4.16 8.85
C TRP A 180 14.78 -4.42 7.38
N CYS A 181 13.59 -4.94 7.13
CA CYS A 181 12.97 -4.98 5.82
C CYS A 181 11.51 -4.52 5.89
N PRO A 182 10.95 -4.02 4.79
CA PRO A 182 9.51 -3.83 4.70
C PRO A 182 8.81 -5.20 4.60
N PRO A 183 7.69 -5.42 5.31
CA PRO A 183 6.92 -6.67 5.30
C PRO A 183 6.07 -6.88 4.03
N GLY A 184 6.52 -6.34 2.89
CA GLY A 184 5.77 -6.35 1.63
C GLY A 184 4.57 -5.41 1.60
N HIS A 185 3.91 -5.32 0.44
CA HIS A 185 2.76 -4.42 0.25
C HIS A 185 1.47 -4.91 0.95
N GLY A 186 1.42 -6.17 1.39
CA GLY A 186 0.31 -6.72 2.19
C GLY A 186 0.17 -6.04 3.56
N ASP A 187 1.19 -5.32 4.01
CA ASP A 187 1.13 -4.51 5.23
C ASP A 187 0.21 -3.29 5.14
N LEU A 188 -0.29 -2.97 3.94
CA LEU A 188 -1.30 -1.93 3.70
C LEU A 188 -2.39 -1.92 4.78
N TYR A 189 -2.94 -3.08 5.14
CA TYR A 189 -4.02 -3.18 6.12
C TYR A 189 -3.58 -2.79 7.53
N ASN A 190 -2.43 -3.31 8.00
CA ASN A 190 -1.89 -3.01 9.32
C ASN A 190 -1.46 -1.54 9.41
N ALA A 191 -0.81 -1.00 8.38
CA ALA A 191 -0.37 0.39 8.32
C ALA A 191 -1.55 1.37 8.26
N LEU A 192 -2.58 1.08 7.46
CA LEU A 192 -3.76 1.93 7.35
C LEU A 192 -4.59 1.92 8.64
N LEU A 193 -4.75 0.76 9.27
CA LEU A 193 -5.41 0.64 10.57
C LEU A 193 -4.59 1.34 11.67
N GLY A 194 -3.30 1.04 11.77
CA GLY A 194 -2.41 1.54 12.81
C GLY A 194 -2.13 3.04 12.76
N SER A 195 -2.22 3.65 11.56
CA SER A 195 -2.11 5.10 11.39
C SER A 195 -3.36 5.88 11.84
N GLY A 196 -4.49 5.19 12.06
CA GLY A 196 -5.79 5.81 12.36
C GLY A 196 -6.46 6.46 11.14
N ILE A 197 -5.83 6.42 9.96
CA ILE A 197 -6.40 7.00 8.73
C ILE A 197 -7.62 6.21 8.27
N LEU A 198 -7.67 4.90 8.52
CA LEU A 198 -8.87 4.11 8.22
C LEU A 198 -10.12 4.72 8.89
N ASN A 199 -10.02 5.07 10.16
CA ASN A 199 -11.14 5.69 10.88
C ASN A 199 -11.46 7.08 10.32
N GLN A 200 -10.45 7.90 10.03
CA GLN A 200 -10.64 9.23 9.41
C GLN A 200 -11.37 9.13 8.07
N LEU A 201 -11.01 8.16 7.23
CA LEU A 201 -11.68 7.91 5.95
C LEU A 201 -13.14 7.49 6.14
N ILE A 202 -13.40 6.55 7.05
CA ILE A 202 -14.76 6.06 7.34
C ILE A 202 -15.64 7.20 7.88
N ASP A 203 -15.13 7.98 8.84
CA ASP A 203 -15.80 9.12 9.45
C ASP A 203 -16.08 10.23 8.43
N ALA A 204 -15.18 10.43 7.48
CA ALA A 204 -15.36 11.35 6.36
C ALA A 204 -16.30 10.83 5.26
N GLY A 205 -16.86 9.63 5.39
CA GLY A 205 -17.86 9.08 4.48
C GLY A 205 -17.32 8.22 3.34
N TYR A 206 -16.00 7.99 3.27
CA TYR A 206 -15.42 7.07 2.29
C TYR A 206 -15.77 5.62 2.64
N ARG A 207 -15.94 4.78 1.62
CA ARG A 207 -16.41 3.38 1.74
C ARG A 207 -15.53 2.39 1.00
N TYR A 208 -14.84 2.83 -0.04
CA TYR A 208 -14.03 1.97 -0.89
C TYR A 208 -12.59 2.48 -0.98
N ALA A 209 -11.65 1.57 -1.20
CA ALA A 209 -10.26 1.89 -1.45
C ALA A 209 -9.80 1.18 -2.73
N CYS A 210 -9.24 1.95 -3.66
CA CYS A 210 -8.58 1.41 -4.84
C CYS A 210 -7.07 1.51 -4.63
N ALA A 211 -6.43 0.37 -4.42
CA ALA A 211 -4.98 0.29 -4.19
C ALA A 211 -4.26 -0.21 -5.45
N SER A 212 -3.14 0.43 -5.79
CA SER A 212 -2.31 -0.01 -6.93
C SER A 212 -0.85 0.41 -6.77
N ASN A 213 0.05 -0.24 -7.49
CA ASN A 213 1.46 0.14 -7.47
C ASN A 213 1.67 1.55 -8.04
N GLY A 214 2.56 2.32 -7.43
CA GLY A 214 2.90 3.67 -7.88
C GLY A 214 3.60 3.70 -9.25
N ASP A 215 4.16 2.59 -9.70
CA ASP A 215 4.77 2.45 -11.03
C ASP A 215 3.80 1.94 -12.11
N ASN A 216 2.54 1.62 -11.75
CA ASN A 216 1.48 1.31 -12.71
C ASN A 216 0.63 2.55 -12.99
N LEU A 217 0.98 3.28 -14.06
CA LEU A 217 0.23 4.46 -14.52
C LEU A 217 -1.08 4.11 -15.23
N GLY A 218 -1.34 2.85 -15.56
CA GLY A 218 -2.62 2.41 -16.11
C GLY A 218 -3.72 2.34 -15.04
N ALA A 219 -3.34 2.23 -13.76
CA ALA A 219 -4.28 2.14 -12.64
C ALA A 219 -4.69 3.54 -12.13
N GLY A 220 -5.47 4.28 -12.91
CA GLY A 220 -6.05 5.56 -12.49
C GLY A 220 -7.42 5.42 -11.80
N PRO A 221 -8.03 6.53 -11.33
CA PRO A 221 -9.42 6.52 -10.89
C PRO A 221 -10.36 6.11 -12.04
N ASP A 222 -11.15 5.07 -11.82
CA ASP A 222 -12.12 4.55 -12.78
C ASP A 222 -13.50 4.45 -12.13
N ALA A 223 -14.45 5.25 -12.63
CA ALA A 223 -15.78 5.33 -12.06
C ALA A 223 -16.65 4.11 -12.42
N THR A 224 -16.40 3.45 -13.56
CA THR A 224 -17.08 2.22 -13.95
C THR A 224 -16.66 1.09 -13.01
N ILE A 225 -15.38 0.94 -12.72
CA ILE A 225 -14.90 -0.05 -11.74
C ILE A 225 -15.46 0.26 -10.35
N ALA A 226 -15.41 1.52 -9.89
CA ALA A 226 -15.93 1.90 -8.59
C ALA A 226 -17.44 1.60 -8.46
N GLY A 227 -18.23 1.95 -9.47
CA GLY A 227 -19.67 1.71 -9.46
C GLY A 227 -20.03 0.22 -9.55
N TRP A 228 -19.31 -0.57 -10.35
CA TRP A 228 -19.47 -2.01 -10.36
C TRP A 228 -19.14 -2.62 -9.00
N PHE A 229 -18.00 -2.26 -8.41
CA PHE A 229 -17.58 -2.77 -7.11
C PHE A 229 -18.62 -2.46 -6.04
N ALA A 230 -19.07 -1.20 -5.97
CA ALA A 230 -20.14 -0.77 -5.06
C ALA A 230 -21.46 -1.55 -5.26
N SER A 231 -21.81 -1.89 -6.50
CA SER A 231 -23.03 -2.64 -6.83
C SER A 231 -22.94 -4.12 -6.50
N SER A 232 -21.73 -4.68 -6.53
CA SER A 232 -21.50 -6.12 -6.41
C SER A 232 -21.76 -6.64 -4.99
N GLY A 233 -21.64 -5.77 -3.98
CA GLY A 233 -21.65 -6.16 -2.56
C GLY A 233 -20.41 -6.97 -2.14
N ALA A 234 -19.42 -7.13 -3.03
CA ALA A 234 -18.19 -7.84 -2.72
C ALA A 234 -17.33 -7.04 -1.72
N PRO A 235 -16.67 -7.70 -0.76
CA PRO A 235 -15.76 -7.03 0.17
C PRO A 235 -14.39 -6.73 -0.45
N TYR A 236 -14.04 -7.36 -1.57
CA TYR A 236 -12.78 -7.23 -2.28
C TYR A 236 -12.95 -7.62 -3.76
N ALA A 237 -12.22 -6.94 -4.66
CA ALA A 237 -12.18 -7.22 -6.09
C ALA A 237 -10.79 -6.90 -6.66
#